data_AF-F3NBV7-F1
#
_entry.id   AF-F3NBV7-F1
#
_cell.length_a   1.000
_cell.length_b   1.000
_cell.length_c   1.000
_cell.angle_alpha   90.00
_cell.angle_beta   90.00
_cell.angle_gamma   90.00
#
_symmetry.space_group_name_H-M   'P 1'
#
loop_
_entity.id
_entity.type
_entity.pdbx_description
1 polymer ?
#
loop_
_entity_poly.entity_id
_entity_poly.type
_entity_poly.pdbx_seq_one_letter_code
_entity_poly.pdbx_strand_id
1 'polypeptide(L)'
;MQAPRLDRALKKIARQGGEVVLIDGTLIPTQRRIGKADRCNYSGKHRTHGLHILALTDERGRLVWISAARPGRTHDNTAARHGHVLAHCAPPVSALSRTSVSAAWTTTYATP
;
A
#
# COMPACT_ATOMS: atom_id res chain seq x y z
N MET A 1 -11.57 2.55 -14.57
CA MET A 1 -10.10 2.75 -14.68
C MET A 1 -9.43 1.74 -13.78
N GLN A 2 -8.62 0.83 -14.34
CA GLN A 2 -7.89 -0.18 -13.57
C GLN A 2 -6.45 0.29 -13.42
N ALA A 3 -5.95 0.30 -12.17
CA ALA A 3 -4.56 0.67 -11.92
C ALA A 3 -3.62 -0.24 -12.73
N PRO A 4 -2.48 0.27 -13.21
CA PRO A 4 -1.45 -0.55 -13.85
C PRO A 4 -1.12 -1.74 -12.94
N ARG A 5 -0.84 -2.91 -13.53
CA ARG A 5 -0.35 -4.04 -12.73
C ARG A 5 0.95 -3.62 -12.02
N LEU A 6 1.06 -3.99 -10.74
CA LEU A 6 2.19 -3.61 -9.88
C LEU A 6 3.54 -4.00 -10.50
N ASP A 7 3.62 -5.18 -11.12
CA ASP A 7 4.83 -5.67 -11.80
C ASP A 7 5.30 -4.73 -12.92
N ARG A 8 4.37 -4.11 -13.65
CA ARG A 8 4.69 -3.16 -14.72
C ARG A 8 5.21 -1.84 -14.15
N ALA A 9 4.64 -1.38 -13.03
CA ALA A 9 5.10 -0.18 -12.33
C ALA A 9 6.53 -0.36 -11.81
N LEU A 10 6.80 -1.50 -11.17
CA LEU A 10 8.12 -1.85 -10.64
C LEU A 10 9.16 -2.02 -11.76
N LYS A 11 8.82 -2.73 -12.85
CA LYS A 11 9.70 -2.84 -14.04
C LYS A 11 10.03 -1.48 -14.64
N LYS A 12 9.11 -0.51 -14.60
CA LYS A 12 9.36 0.84 -15.11
C LYS A 12 10.40 1.56 -14.24
N ILE A 13 10.27 1.47 -12.92
CA ILE A 13 11.23 2.07 -11.97
C ILE A 13 12.61 1.43 -12.13
N ALA A 14 12.68 0.09 -12.20
CA ALA A 14 13.93 -0.63 -12.41
C ALA A 14 14.64 -0.21 -13.71
N ARG A 15 13.89 -0.04 -14.81
CA ARG A 15 14.44 0.47 -16.09
C ARG A 15 14.93 1.92 -16.01
N GLN A 16 14.40 2.70 -15.07
CA GLN A 16 14.80 4.10 -14.84
C GLN A 16 15.96 4.21 -13.84
N GLY A 17 16.51 3.09 -13.39
CA GLY A 17 17.61 3.05 -12.41
C GLY A 17 17.17 3.33 -10.97
N GLY A 18 15.86 3.32 -10.70
CA GLY A 18 15.35 3.44 -9.34
C GLY A 18 15.47 2.12 -8.59
N GLU A 19 16.17 2.12 -7.46
CA GLU A 19 16.36 0.94 -6.62
C GLU A 19 15.36 0.89 -5.46
N VAL A 20 14.87 2.05 -4.99
CA VAL A 20 14.09 2.16 -3.76
C VAL A 20 12.69 2.67 -4.04
N VAL A 21 11.71 1.96 -3.48
CA VAL A 21 10.32 2.42 -3.45
C VAL A 21 9.81 2.39 -2.01
N LEU A 22 8.99 3.38 -1.69
CA LEU A 22 8.26 3.44 -0.42
C LEU A 22 6.83 2.97 -0.66
N ILE A 23 6.31 2.17 0.27
CA ILE A 23 4.91 1.76 0.29
C ILE A 23 4.29 2.26 1.59
N ASP A 24 3.18 2.99 1.47
CA ASP A 24 2.40 3.47 2.61
C ASP A 24 0.91 3.12 2.48
N GLY A 25 0.27 2.89 3.64
CA GLY A 25 -1.15 2.62 3.76
C GLY A 25 -1.94 3.88 4.10
N THR A 26 -2.73 4.35 3.15
CA THR A 26 -3.53 5.57 3.30
C THR A 26 -5.02 5.23 3.45
N LEU A 27 -5.69 5.87 4.41
CA LEU A 27 -7.15 5.84 4.52
C LEU A 27 -7.74 7.09 3.85
N ILE A 28 -8.58 6.89 2.84
CA ILE A 28 -9.38 7.96 2.22
C ILE A 28 -10.71 8.05 2.97
N PRO A 29 -10.99 9.14 3.69
CA PRO A 29 -12.24 9.29 4.42
C PRO A 29 -13.44 9.30 3.48
N THR A 30 -14.51 8.63 3.88
CA THR A 30 -15.78 8.63 3.15
C THR A 30 -16.93 8.85 4.13
N GLN A 31 -18.05 9.37 3.63
CA GLN A 31 -19.27 9.36 4.42
C GLN A 31 -19.71 7.94 4.75
N ARG A 32 -20.36 7.80 5.91
CA ARG A 32 -20.97 6.56 6.35
C ARG A 32 -22.09 6.18 5.38
N ARG A 33 -21.96 5.04 4.68
CA ARG A 33 -23.01 4.53 3.81
C ARG A 33 -24.09 3.80 4.61
N ILE A 34 -25.30 3.74 4.08
CA ILE A 34 -26.41 3.03 4.73
C ILE A 34 -26.25 1.52 4.45
N GLY A 35 -26.41 0.68 5.48
CA GLY A 35 -26.43 -0.78 5.35
C GLY A 35 -25.33 -1.53 6.11
N LYS A 36 -25.46 -2.87 6.18
CA LYS A 36 -24.54 -3.73 6.96
C LYS A 36 -23.10 -3.74 6.42
N ALA A 37 -22.94 -3.62 5.11
CA ALA A 37 -21.63 -3.58 4.45
C ALA A 37 -20.80 -2.36 4.88
N ASP A 38 -21.42 -1.24 5.29
CA ASP A 38 -20.69 -0.03 5.64
C ASP A 38 -19.83 -0.16 6.92
N ARG A 39 -20.17 -1.11 7.81
CA ARG A 39 -19.33 -1.42 8.98
C ARG A 39 -17.92 -1.88 8.58
N CYS A 40 -17.73 -2.50 7.41
CA CYS A 40 -16.39 -2.89 6.98
C CYS A 40 -15.52 -1.68 6.63
N ASN A 41 -16.13 -0.53 6.31
CA ASN A 41 -15.41 0.69 5.98
C ASN A 41 -14.98 1.48 7.21
N TYR A 42 -15.47 1.13 8.41
CA TYR A 42 -15.02 1.79 9.63
C TYR A 42 -13.59 1.39 9.98
N SER A 43 -12.69 2.37 10.01
CA SER A 43 -11.33 2.16 10.48
C SER A 43 -11.24 2.44 11.98
N GLY A 44 -10.93 1.41 12.77
CA GLY A 44 -10.71 1.57 14.21
C GLY A 44 -9.51 2.49 14.52
N LYS A 45 -8.46 2.44 13.69
CA LYS A 45 -7.25 3.28 13.80
C LYS A 45 -7.57 4.76 13.65
N HIS A 46 -8.33 5.12 12.62
CA HIS A 46 -8.66 6.51 12.30
C HIS A 46 -10.01 6.96 12.88
N ARG A 47 -10.72 6.07 13.59
CA ARG A 47 -12.06 6.25 14.16
C ARG A 47 -13.09 6.81 13.17
N THR A 48 -12.89 6.56 11.88
CA THR A 48 -13.63 7.19 10.78
C THR A 48 -13.93 6.15 9.70
N HIS A 49 -15.04 6.34 8.97
CA HIS A 49 -15.34 5.52 7.79
C HIS A 49 -14.48 5.94 6.61
N GLY A 50 -13.95 4.97 5.87
CA GLY A 50 -13.12 5.24 4.71
C GLY A 50 -12.76 4.00 3.92
N LEU A 51 -12.00 4.22 2.86
CA LEU A 51 -11.42 3.19 2.04
C LEU A 51 -9.91 3.20 2.23
N HIS A 52 -9.35 2.02 2.46
CA HIS A 52 -7.92 1.82 2.63
C HIS A 52 -7.27 1.51 1.28
N ILE A 53 -6.16 2.18 0.97
CA ILE A 53 -5.34 1.95 -0.20
C ILE A 53 -3.86 1.85 0.20
N LEU A 54 -3.10 1.09 -0.58
CA LEU A 54 -1.64 1.18 -0.59
C LEU A 54 -1.20 2.07 -1.73
N ALA A 55 -0.33 3.03 -1.44
CA ALA A 55 0.36 3.86 -2.42
C ALA A 55 1.83 3.46 -2.47
N LEU A 56 2.39 3.42 -3.67
CA LEU A 56 3.81 3.19 -3.92
C LEU A 56 4.41 4.44 -4.56
N THR A 57 5.47 4.96 -3.96
CA THR A 57 6.21 6.12 -4.44
C THR A 57 7.67 5.77 -4.72
N ASP A 58 8.30 6.49 -5.63
CA ASP A 58 9.76 6.42 -5.81
C ASP A 58 10.49 7.21 -4.72
N GLU A 59 11.83 7.18 -4.76
CA GLU A 59 12.70 7.89 -3.81
C GLU A 59 12.56 9.42 -3.86
N ARG A 60 11.99 9.96 -4.93
CA ARG A 60 11.68 11.39 -5.10
C ARG A 60 10.28 11.76 -4.64
N GLY A 61 9.54 10.80 -4.07
CA GLY A 61 8.17 11.00 -3.60
C GLY A 61 7.12 11.05 -4.73
N ARG A 62 7.47 10.68 -5.96
CA ARG A 62 6.50 10.63 -7.07
C ARG A 62 5.66 9.36 -6.95
N LEU A 63 4.35 9.51 -7.03
CA LEU A 63 3.42 8.38 -7.02
C LEU A 63 3.58 7.53 -8.28
N VAL A 64 3.84 6.24 -8.09
CA VAL A 64 4.05 5.28 -9.19
C VAL A 64 2.89 4.29 -9.30
N TRP A 65 2.26 3.93 -8.19
CA TRP A 65 1.16 2.97 -8.19
C TRP A 65 0.22 3.15 -6.99
N ILE A 66 -1.06 2.81 -7.18
CA ILE A 66 -2.08 2.74 -6.13
C ILE A 66 -2.82 1.40 -6.24
N SER A 67 -3.03 0.74 -5.10
CA SER A 67 -3.81 -0.48 -5.02
C SER A 67 -5.31 -0.25 -5.26
N ALA A 68 -6.03 -1.30 -5.65
CA ALA A 68 -7.50 -1.26 -5.59
C ALA A 68 -7.97 -0.97 -4.15
N ALA A 69 -8.95 -0.06 -4.02
CA ALA A 69 -9.52 0.34 -2.74
C ALA A 69 -10.09 -0.85 -1.97
N ARG A 70 -9.83 -0.87 -0.66
CA ARG A 70 -10.27 -1.91 0.27
C ARG A 70 -11.10 -1.29 1.40
N PRO A 71 -11.88 -2.09 2.14
CA PRO A 71 -12.59 -1.61 3.31
C PRO A 71 -11.64 -0.93 4.31
N GLY A 72 -12.03 0.18 4.92
CA GLY A 72 -11.21 0.97 5.85
C GLY A 72 -10.69 0.24 7.09
N ARG A 73 -11.27 -0.92 7.45
CA ARG A 73 -10.74 -1.82 8.49
C ARG A 73 -9.55 -2.68 8.05
N THR A 74 -9.21 -2.66 6.76
CA THR A 74 -8.17 -3.54 6.21
C THR A 74 -6.80 -3.10 6.72
N HIS A 75 -6.02 -4.06 7.23
CA HIS A 75 -4.64 -3.81 7.64
C HIS A 75 -3.71 -3.79 6.43
N ASP A 76 -2.65 -2.98 6.49
CA ASP A 76 -1.64 -2.81 5.45
C ASP A 76 -1.09 -4.16 4.94
N ASN A 77 -0.74 -5.08 5.85
CA ASN A 77 -0.27 -6.43 5.49
C ASN A 77 -1.30 -7.24 4.68
N THR A 78 -2.59 -7.07 4.99
CA THR A 78 -3.66 -7.75 4.24
C THR A 78 -3.80 -7.13 2.86
N ALA A 79 -3.76 -5.81 2.76
CA ALA A 79 -3.79 -5.11 1.47
C ALA A 79 -2.56 -5.47 0.61
N ALA A 80 -1.37 -5.58 1.21
CA ALA A 80 -0.13 -5.91 0.54
C ALA A 80 -0.14 -7.34 -0.03
N ARG A 81 -0.70 -8.30 0.72
CA ARG A 81 -0.92 -9.68 0.25
C ARG A 81 -1.87 -9.73 -0.94
N HIS A 82 -2.97 -8.99 -0.89
CA HIS A 82 -3.90 -8.91 -2.02
C HIS A 82 -3.31 -8.24 -3.25
N GLY A 83 -2.40 -7.28 -3.08
CA GLY A 83 -1.69 -6.62 -4.17
C GLY A 83 -0.47 -7.39 -4.68
N HIS A 84 -0.16 -8.55 -4.09
CA HIS A 84 1.08 -9.30 -4.34
C HIS A 84 2.35 -8.47 -4.14
N VAL A 85 2.29 -7.43 -3.31
CA VAL A 85 3.40 -6.51 -3.05
C VAL A 85 4.56 -7.23 -2.39
N LEU A 86 4.25 -8.07 -1.39
CA LEU A 86 5.24 -8.85 -0.64
C LEU A 86 6.00 -9.86 -1.51
N ALA A 87 5.43 -10.30 -2.63
CA ALA A 87 6.10 -11.24 -3.54
C ALA A 87 7.21 -10.57 -4.36
N HIS A 88 7.21 -9.23 -4.40
CA HIS A 88 8.18 -8.43 -5.13
C HIS A 88 9.22 -7.80 -4.19
N CYS A 89 9.05 -7.90 -2.87
CA CYS A 89 10.03 -7.49 -1.88
C CYS A 89 11.08 -8.60 -1.67
N ALA A 90 12.37 -8.29 -1.84
CA ALA A 90 13.45 -9.13 -1.32
C ALA A 90 13.36 -9.20 0.22
N PRO A 91 13.88 -10.23 0.90
CA PRO A 91 13.79 -10.32 2.36
C PRO A 91 14.35 -9.04 3.00
N PRO A 92 13.61 -8.40 3.93
CA PRO A 92 13.94 -7.07 4.40
C PRO A 92 15.23 -7.09 5.23
N VAL A 93 16.22 -6.30 4.81
CA VAL A 93 17.19 -5.74 5.76
C VAL A 93 16.44 -4.65 6.53
N SER A 94 16.23 -4.91 7.82
CA SER A 94 15.64 -4.00 8.83
C SER A 94 14.11 -3.89 8.84
N ALA A 95 13.47 -4.87 9.50
CA ALA A 95 12.15 -4.69 10.08
C ALA A 95 12.26 -3.83 11.36
N LEU A 96 11.75 -2.59 11.32
CA LEU A 96 11.53 -1.80 12.54
C LEU A 96 10.05 -1.87 12.95
N SER A 97 9.91 -2.28 14.22
CA SER A 97 8.79 -2.27 15.17
C SER A 97 7.52 -3.10 14.91
N ARG A 98 7.36 -4.11 15.79
CA ARG A 98 6.05 -4.45 16.38
C ARG A 98 5.53 -3.22 17.12
N THR A 99 4.21 -3.09 17.14
CA THR A 99 3.41 -2.03 17.77
C THR A 99 3.41 -0.67 17.07
N SER A 100 2.22 -0.34 16.52
CA SER A 100 1.71 0.97 16.10
C SER A 100 2.09 1.55 14.73
N VAL A 101 1.04 1.70 13.89
CA VAL A 101 0.69 2.93 13.14
C VAL A 101 1.66 3.37 12.00
N SER A 102 1.33 2.99 10.75
CA SER A 102 2.08 3.28 9.50
C SER A 102 3.42 2.55 9.44
N ALA A 103 3.42 1.42 8.74
CA ALA A 103 4.65 0.74 8.38
C ALA A 103 5.09 1.28 7.01
N ALA A 104 6.08 2.18 7.02
CA ALA A 104 6.83 2.51 5.82
C ALA A 104 7.70 1.29 5.48
N TRP A 105 7.33 0.55 4.43
CA TRP A 105 8.15 -0.54 3.95
C TRP A 105 9.09 0.02 2.89
N THR A 106 10.39 0.01 3.20
CA THR A 106 11.43 0.28 2.20
C THR A 106 11.74 -1.05 1.51
N THR A 107 11.46 -1.13 0.22
CA THR A 107 11.88 -2.27 -0.59
C THR A 107 12.90 -1.81 -1.59
N THR A 108 14.10 -2.37 -1.47
CA THR A 108 15.13 -2.26 -2.51
C THR A 108 14.87 -3.35 -3.53
N TYR A 109 14.59 -2.97 -4.78
CA TYR A 109 14.61 -3.87 -5.90
C TYR A 109 16.04 -3.99 -6.40
N ALA A 110 16.66 -5.14 -6.15
CA ALA A 110 17.86 -5.52 -6.89
C ALA A 110 17.46 -5.84 -8.33
N THR A 111 18.07 -5.16 -9.30
CA THR A 111 18.01 -5.60 -10.70
C THR A 111 18.81 -6.90 -10.84
N PRO A 112 18.34 -7.89 -11.62
CA PRO A 112 19.18 -9.03 -12.00
C PRO A 112 20.31 -8.61 -12.96
#